data_AF-A0A1V3QD75-F1
#
_entry.id   AF-A0A1V3QD75-F1
#
_cell.length_a   1.000
_cell.length_b   1.000
_cell.length_c   1.000
_cell.angle_alpha   90.00
_cell.angle_beta   90.00
_cell.angle_gamma   90.00
#
_symmetry.space_group_name_H-M   'P 1'
#
loop_
_entity.id
_entity.type
_entity.pdbx_description
1 polymer ?
#
loop_
_entity_poly.entity_id
_entity_poly.type
_entity_poly.pdbx_seq_one_letter_code
_entity_poly.pdbx_strand_id
1 'polypeptide(L)'
;MKGAEVCVMLLDQHLKQRNEREPKDYASQILDSVTNSLIKLEIVQDEKQFIDELFNPMVSVVHKGCGGDELYEFLSDETNIPQGKEVNNRKAWAQIAIAYCVQALRASDSGDLTAAWTYVVDARFAADAVLSSILDRAAAISARSNVGRIGVAAKLANDPVQAAKAEAKKLWLERYAGEHPKLRTNEQFAIEVMRRWPALKSSKVICGWCTMWNKEVKSKPAS
;
A
#
# COMPACT_ATOMS: atom_id res chain seq x y z
N MET A 1 33.74 -17.47 -33.15
CA MET A 1 33.67 -15.98 -33.19
C MET A 1 32.48 -15.42 -33.99
N LYS A 2 31.60 -16.22 -34.62
CA LYS A 2 30.44 -15.71 -35.39
C LYS A 2 29.14 -15.47 -34.58
N GLY A 3 29.11 -15.82 -33.29
CA GLY A 3 27.91 -15.69 -32.44
C GLY A 3 27.74 -14.33 -31.77
N ALA A 4 28.82 -13.57 -31.57
CA ALA A 4 28.77 -12.28 -30.89
C ALA A 4 28.23 -11.16 -31.80
N GLU A 5 28.56 -11.17 -33.09
CA GLU A 5 28.11 -10.14 -34.05
C GLU A 5 26.59 -10.16 -34.29
N VAL A 6 25.96 -11.36 -34.27
CA VAL A 6 24.51 -11.50 -34.44
C VAL A 6 23.75 -10.96 -33.24
N CYS A 7 24.31 -11.08 -32.03
CA CYS A 7 23.67 -10.62 -30.80
C CYS A 7 23.70 -9.08 -30.66
N VAL A 8 24.74 -8.42 -31.18
CA VAL A 8 24.85 -6.95 -31.17
C VAL A 8 23.88 -6.31 -32.17
N MET A 9 23.71 -6.90 -33.36
CA MET A 9 22.79 -6.34 -34.38
C MET A 9 21.31 -6.41 -33.98
N LEU A 10 20.90 -7.44 -33.22
CA LEU A 10 19.52 -7.55 -32.69
C LEU A 10 19.24 -6.55 -31.55
N LEU A 11 20.24 -6.27 -30.71
CA LEU A 11 20.14 -5.22 -29.69
C LEU A 11 20.01 -3.84 -30.35
N ASP A 12 20.77 -3.60 -31.41
CA ASP A 12 20.78 -2.34 -32.14
C ASP A 12 19.48 -2.11 -32.93
N GLN A 13 18.86 -3.16 -33.49
CA GLN A 13 17.54 -3.08 -34.12
C GLN A 13 16.39 -2.87 -33.12
N HIS A 14 16.48 -3.42 -31.90
CA HIS A 14 15.48 -3.17 -30.85
C HIS A 14 15.65 -1.81 -30.15
N LEU A 15 16.85 -1.24 -30.15
CA LEU A 15 17.09 0.12 -29.68
C LEU A 15 16.65 1.17 -30.72
N LYS A 16 16.77 0.89 -32.02
CA LYS A 16 16.37 1.78 -33.14
C LYS A 16 14.86 2.07 -33.24
N GLN A 17 14.02 1.41 -32.44
CA GLN A 17 12.57 1.68 -32.39
C GLN A 17 12.09 2.30 -31.06
N ARG A 18 13.00 2.63 -30.14
CA ARG A 18 12.63 3.53 -29.05
C ARG A 18 12.68 4.93 -29.62
N ASN A 19 11.54 5.61 -29.71
CA ASN A 19 11.53 7.06 -29.88
C ASN A 19 12.54 7.63 -28.89
N GLU A 20 13.56 8.34 -29.40
CA GLU A 20 14.53 9.02 -28.56
C GLU A 20 13.74 9.94 -27.64
N ARG A 21 13.70 9.58 -26.35
CA ARG A 21 12.97 10.35 -25.36
C ARG A 21 13.80 11.58 -25.01
N GLU A 22 13.17 12.73 -25.05
CA GLU A 22 13.84 13.98 -24.72
C GLU A 22 13.85 14.19 -23.19
N PRO A 23 14.77 15.00 -22.66
CA PRO A 23 14.77 15.36 -21.24
C PRO A 23 13.41 15.86 -20.75
N LYS A 24 12.68 16.59 -21.60
CA LYS A 24 11.35 17.12 -21.28
C LYS A 24 10.34 16.01 -21.01
N ASP A 25 10.35 14.94 -21.81
CA ASP A 25 9.46 13.80 -21.61
C ASP A 25 9.70 13.13 -20.25
N TYR A 26 10.96 13.05 -19.84
CA TYR A 26 11.34 12.49 -18.54
C TYR A 26 10.96 13.41 -17.39
N ALA A 27 11.21 14.72 -17.51
CA ALA A 27 10.81 15.69 -16.51
C ALA A 27 9.28 15.66 -16.29
N SER A 28 8.47 15.60 -17.35
CA SER A 28 7.02 15.43 -17.26
C SER A 28 6.63 14.12 -16.56
N GLN A 29 7.24 12.99 -16.93
CA GLN A 29 6.98 11.70 -16.27
C GLN A 29 7.34 11.70 -14.78
N ILE A 30 8.41 12.41 -14.40
CA ILE A 30 8.80 12.57 -13.00
C ILE A 30 7.77 13.41 -12.26
N LEU A 31 7.33 14.54 -12.83
CA LEU A 31 6.28 15.38 -12.24
C LEU A 31 4.99 14.59 -12.02
N ASP A 32 4.52 13.84 -13.03
CA ASP A 32 3.33 12.98 -12.90
C ASP A 32 3.50 11.96 -11.78
N SER A 33 4.69 11.36 -11.67
CA SER A 33 5.00 10.37 -10.63
C SER A 33 4.98 11.00 -9.23
N VAL A 34 5.56 12.20 -9.08
CA VAL A 34 5.59 12.95 -7.81
C VAL A 34 4.18 13.38 -7.42
N THR A 35 3.40 13.96 -8.33
CA THR A 35 2.01 14.38 -8.11
C THR A 35 1.16 13.21 -7.61
N ASN A 36 1.16 12.10 -8.37
CA ASN A 36 0.43 10.89 -7.99
C ASN A 36 0.88 10.34 -6.64
N SER A 37 2.17 10.46 -6.33
CA SER A 37 2.72 10.00 -5.07
C SER A 37 2.26 10.83 -3.88
N LEU A 38 2.27 12.14 -4.01
CA LEU A 38 1.80 13.06 -2.97
C LEU A 38 0.30 12.92 -2.71
N ILE A 39 -0.51 12.68 -3.75
CA ILE A 39 -1.94 12.38 -3.61
C ILE A 39 -2.14 11.09 -2.81
N LYS A 40 -1.43 10.01 -3.16
CA LYS A 40 -1.49 8.73 -2.41
C LYS A 40 -1.01 8.83 -0.97
N LEU A 41 -0.10 9.76 -0.70
CA LEU A 41 0.39 10.07 0.64
C LEU A 41 -0.54 11.03 1.41
N GLU A 42 -1.61 11.51 0.78
CA GLU A 42 -2.56 12.50 1.33
C GLU A 42 -1.86 13.80 1.77
N ILE A 43 -0.75 14.15 1.10
CA ILE A 43 -0.04 15.41 1.31
C ILE A 43 -0.72 16.55 0.53
N VAL A 44 -1.27 16.20 -0.63
CA VAL A 44 -2.16 17.04 -1.44
C VAL A 44 -3.41 16.22 -1.78
N GLN A 45 -4.54 16.87 -1.99
CA GLN A 45 -5.83 16.23 -2.25
C GLN A 45 -5.99 15.86 -3.72
N ASP A 46 -5.54 16.73 -4.63
CA ASP A 46 -5.67 16.56 -6.06
C ASP A 46 -4.52 17.26 -6.81
N GLU A 47 -4.54 17.11 -8.14
CA GLU A 47 -3.57 17.73 -9.04
C GLU A 47 -3.64 19.26 -9.00
N LYS A 48 -4.82 19.84 -8.79
CA LYS A 48 -4.98 21.29 -8.71
C LYS A 48 -4.25 21.85 -7.49
N GLN A 49 -4.43 21.23 -6.32
CA GLN A 49 -3.71 21.61 -5.12
C GLN A 49 -2.20 21.44 -5.27
N PHE A 50 -1.75 20.37 -5.94
CA PHE A 50 -0.34 20.20 -6.28
C PHE A 50 0.18 21.38 -7.13
N ILE A 51 -0.55 21.77 -8.17
CA ILE A 51 -0.16 22.87 -9.05
C ILE A 51 -0.09 24.19 -8.27
N ASP A 52 -1.13 24.49 -7.50
CA ASP A 52 -1.28 25.78 -6.82
C ASP A 52 -0.33 25.93 -5.62
N GLU A 53 -0.13 24.89 -4.83
CA GLU A 53 0.62 24.97 -3.56
C GLU A 53 2.08 24.50 -3.65
N LEU A 54 2.44 23.76 -4.69
CA LEU A 54 3.79 23.21 -4.85
C LEU A 54 4.42 23.64 -6.17
N PHE A 55 3.82 23.28 -7.30
CA PHE A 55 4.45 23.49 -8.60
C PHE A 55 4.68 24.96 -8.93
N ASN A 56 3.62 25.79 -8.90
CA ASN A 56 3.70 27.22 -9.24
C ASN A 56 4.64 27.99 -8.31
N PRO A 57 4.59 27.80 -6.97
CA PRO A 57 5.59 28.38 -6.07
C PRO A 57 7.02 27.98 -6.45
N MET A 58 7.25 26.71 -6.77
CA MET A 58 8.60 26.24 -7.14
C MET A 58 9.08 26.81 -8.46
N VAL A 59 8.21 26.93 -9.46
CA VAL A 59 8.52 27.64 -10.71
C VAL A 59 8.97 29.07 -10.39
N SER A 60 8.28 29.78 -9.50
CA SER A 60 8.66 31.14 -9.08
C SER A 60 10.03 31.19 -8.40
N VAL A 61 10.33 30.23 -7.51
CA VAL A 61 11.63 30.11 -6.83
C VAL A 61 12.76 29.87 -7.83
N VAL A 62 12.59 28.94 -8.78
CA VAL A 62 13.58 28.65 -9.82
C VAL A 62 13.78 29.83 -10.77
N HIS A 63 12.72 30.60 -11.07
CA HIS A 63 12.84 31.83 -11.85
C HIS A 63 13.67 32.91 -11.14
N LYS A 64 13.67 32.92 -9.80
CA LYS A 64 14.52 33.82 -8.99
C LYS A 64 15.97 33.33 -8.87
N GLY A 65 16.31 32.21 -9.49
CA GLY A 65 17.68 31.68 -9.52
C GLY A 65 18.00 30.70 -8.39
N CYS A 66 17.01 30.25 -7.62
CA CYS A 66 17.20 29.21 -6.60
C CYS A 66 16.88 27.85 -7.22
N GLY A 67 17.91 27.03 -7.42
CA GLY A 67 17.83 25.70 -8.02
C GLY A 67 17.58 24.59 -7.00
N GLY A 68 17.59 23.35 -7.49
CA GLY A 68 17.43 22.17 -6.64
C GLY A 68 18.55 21.99 -5.62
N ASP A 69 19.79 22.35 -5.96
CA ASP A 69 20.95 22.26 -5.06
C ASP A 69 20.81 23.21 -3.86
N GLU A 70 20.47 24.47 -4.11
CA GLU A 70 20.29 25.46 -3.05
C GLU A 70 19.12 25.11 -2.13
N LEU A 71 18.05 24.53 -2.71
CA LEU A 71 16.93 24.01 -1.92
C LEU A 71 17.33 22.81 -1.08
N TYR A 72 18.10 21.89 -1.64
CA TYR A 72 18.59 20.72 -0.92
C TYR A 72 19.47 21.15 0.26
N GLU A 73 20.39 22.09 0.04
CA GLU A 73 21.24 22.62 1.11
C GLU A 73 20.41 23.33 2.19
N PHE A 74 19.46 24.18 1.79
CA PHE A 74 18.56 24.87 2.72
C PHE A 74 17.72 23.90 3.56
N LEU A 75 17.18 22.84 2.94
CA LEU A 75 16.32 21.85 3.59
C LEU A 75 17.10 20.83 4.42
N SER A 76 18.39 20.62 4.13
CA SER A 76 19.27 19.72 4.87
C SER A 76 19.87 20.37 6.11
N ASP A 77 19.86 21.69 6.20
CA ASP A 77 20.34 22.44 7.36
C ASP A 77 19.27 22.52 8.45
N GLU A 78 19.48 21.75 9.53
CA GLU A 78 18.59 21.68 10.69
C GLU A 78 18.40 23.05 11.38
N THR A 79 19.32 24.00 11.20
CA THR A 79 19.21 25.34 11.78
C THR A 79 18.13 26.19 11.12
N ASN A 80 17.72 25.85 9.89
CA ASN A 80 16.66 26.52 9.15
C ASN A 80 15.25 26.00 9.50
N ILE A 81 15.15 24.96 10.33
CA ILE A 81 13.89 24.40 10.80
C ILE A 81 13.38 25.22 11.99
N PRO A 82 12.21 25.89 11.89
CA PRO A 82 11.66 26.64 13.02
C PRO A 82 11.47 25.73 14.24
N GLN A 83 11.93 26.17 15.42
CA GLN A 83 11.81 25.40 16.66
C GLN A 83 10.36 24.91 16.87
N GLY A 84 10.21 23.60 17.05
CA GLY A 84 8.91 22.95 17.26
C GLY A 84 8.12 22.61 15.99
N LYS A 85 8.67 22.82 14.79
CA LYS A 85 8.09 22.32 13.54
C LYS A 85 8.87 21.11 13.02
N GLU A 86 8.17 20.03 12.72
CA GLU A 86 8.75 18.93 11.94
C GLU A 86 8.73 19.31 10.45
N VAL A 87 9.85 19.11 9.77
CA VAL A 87 9.89 19.17 8.30
C VAL A 87 9.14 17.95 7.80
N ASN A 88 8.11 18.17 6.98
CA ASN A 88 7.52 17.09 6.22
C ASN A 88 8.51 16.73 5.09
N ASN A 89 9.43 15.81 5.40
CA ASN A 89 10.50 15.40 4.49
C ASN A 89 9.98 15.02 3.10
N ARG A 90 8.77 14.47 3.01
CA ARG A 90 8.16 14.09 1.72
C ARG A 90 7.81 15.31 0.87
N LYS A 91 7.27 16.37 1.50
CA LYS A 91 6.97 17.64 0.82
C LYS A 91 8.26 18.34 0.39
N ALA A 92 9.29 18.32 1.24
CA ALA A 92 10.62 18.85 0.95
C ALA A 92 11.27 18.16 -0.25
N TRP A 93 11.33 16.82 -0.26
CA TRP A 93 11.85 16.05 -1.40
C TRP A 93 11.07 16.27 -2.69
N ALA A 94 9.74 16.43 -2.61
CA ALA A 94 8.94 16.77 -3.77
C ALA A 94 9.26 18.17 -4.32
N GLN A 95 9.48 19.16 -3.46
CA GLN A 95 9.87 20.52 -3.88
C GLN A 95 11.22 20.51 -4.61
N ILE A 96 12.20 19.75 -4.11
CA ILE A 96 13.50 19.56 -4.76
C ILE A 96 13.32 18.89 -6.13
N ALA A 97 12.54 17.81 -6.21
CA ALA A 97 12.29 17.10 -7.47
C ALA A 97 11.63 18.02 -8.52
N ILE A 98 10.66 18.83 -8.10
CA ILE A 98 10.00 19.82 -8.96
C ILE A 98 11.00 20.87 -9.44
N ALA A 99 11.85 21.40 -8.55
CA ALA A 99 12.84 22.42 -8.91
C ALA A 99 13.78 21.91 -10.02
N TYR A 100 14.31 20.71 -9.86
CA TYR A 100 15.14 20.07 -10.88
C TYR A 100 14.37 19.80 -12.17
N CYS A 101 13.10 19.38 -12.12
CA CYS A 101 12.29 19.25 -13.34
C CYS A 101 12.14 20.58 -14.07
N VAL A 102 11.91 21.69 -13.35
CA VAL A 102 11.82 23.03 -13.96
C VAL A 102 13.17 23.46 -14.55
N GLN A 103 14.28 23.18 -13.87
CA GLN A 103 15.62 23.45 -14.41
C GLN A 103 15.91 22.61 -15.67
N ALA A 104 15.53 21.34 -15.67
CA ALA A 104 15.66 20.45 -16.83
C ALA A 104 14.90 20.98 -18.05
N LEU A 105 13.64 21.40 -17.85
CA LEU A 105 12.81 21.97 -18.91
C LEU A 105 13.44 23.24 -19.47
N ARG A 106 13.90 24.16 -18.61
CA ARG A 106 14.57 25.41 -19.04
C ARG A 106 15.87 25.15 -19.79
N ALA A 107 16.72 24.24 -19.32
CA ALA A 107 17.97 23.88 -19.98
C ALA A 107 17.70 23.24 -21.35
N SER A 108 16.66 22.41 -21.44
CA SER A 108 16.24 21.82 -22.71
C SER A 108 15.68 22.87 -23.68
N ASP A 109 14.90 23.85 -23.21
CA ASP A 109 14.43 24.99 -24.02
C ASP A 109 15.57 25.88 -24.51
N SER A 110 16.65 26.02 -23.74
CA SER A 110 17.86 26.75 -24.16
C SER A 110 18.81 25.93 -25.04
N GLY A 111 18.50 24.67 -25.32
CA GLY A 111 19.34 23.78 -26.12
C GLY A 111 20.53 23.16 -25.38
N ASP A 112 20.65 23.36 -24.06
CA ASP A 112 21.66 22.71 -23.24
C ASP A 112 21.15 21.35 -22.77
N LEU A 113 21.26 20.38 -23.68
CA LEU A 113 20.79 19.01 -23.42
C LEU A 113 21.60 18.31 -22.32
N THR A 114 22.87 18.68 -22.11
CA THR A 114 23.71 18.05 -21.08
C THR A 114 23.21 18.44 -19.70
N ALA A 115 23.05 19.75 -19.46
CA ALA A 115 22.48 20.23 -18.20
C ALA A 115 21.06 19.70 -17.98
N ALA A 116 20.24 19.65 -19.05
CA ALA A 116 18.89 19.12 -18.96
C ALA A 116 18.86 17.66 -18.47
N TRP A 117 19.73 16.80 -19.01
CA TRP A 117 19.84 15.41 -18.55
C TRP A 117 20.34 15.29 -17.12
N THR A 118 21.32 16.09 -16.72
CA THR A 118 21.80 16.12 -15.32
C THR A 118 20.64 16.41 -14.37
N TYR A 119 19.88 17.48 -14.63
CA TYR A 119 18.74 17.84 -13.80
C TYR A 119 17.63 16.78 -13.81
N VAL A 120 17.40 16.06 -14.91
CA VAL A 120 16.46 14.93 -14.94
C VAL A 120 16.90 13.82 -13.99
N VAL A 121 18.20 13.51 -13.94
CA VAL A 121 18.74 12.49 -13.04
C VAL A 121 18.58 12.91 -11.57
N ASP A 122 18.89 14.16 -11.24
CA ASP A 122 18.75 14.68 -9.89
C ASP A 122 17.27 14.79 -9.45
N ALA A 123 16.40 15.22 -10.37
CA ALA A 123 14.95 15.18 -10.17
C ALA A 123 14.47 13.77 -9.87
N ARG A 124 14.99 12.77 -10.59
CA ARG A 124 14.61 11.37 -10.40
C ARG A 124 15.03 10.86 -9.03
N PHE A 125 16.25 11.17 -8.61
CA PHE A 125 16.76 10.80 -7.29
C PHE A 125 15.86 11.36 -6.18
N ALA A 126 15.52 12.66 -6.25
CA ALA A 126 14.61 13.29 -5.29
C ALA A 126 13.19 12.69 -5.35
N ALA A 127 12.68 12.38 -6.54
CA ALA A 127 11.38 11.73 -6.70
C ALA A 127 11.34 10.32 -6.10
N ASP A 128 12.42 9.54 -6.21
CA ASP A 128 12.50 8.20 -5.63
C ASP A 128 12.42 8.24 -4.08
N ALA A 129 12.90 9.31 -3.44
CA ALA A 129 12.73 9.52 -1.99
C ALA A 129 11.25 9.77 -1.59
N VAL A 130 10.46 10.41 -2.47
CA VAL A 130 9.01 10.57 -2.27
C VAL A 130 8.30 9.23 -2.48
N LEU A 131 8.69 8.48 -3.51
CA LEU A 131 8.10 7.19 -3.87
C LEU A 131 8.35 6.12 -2.81
N SER A 132 9.56 6.05 -2.24
CA SER A 132 9.90 5.09 -1.18
C SER A 132 8.99 5.23 0.04
N SER A 133 8.60 6.47 0.37
CA SER A 133 7.68 6.76 1.47
C SER A 133 6.29 6.12 1.30
N ILE A 134 5.85 5.85 0.07
CA ILE A 134 4.59 5.13 -0.20
C ILE A 134 4.72 3.66 0.13
N LEU A 135 5.83 3.06 -0.29
CA LEU A 135 6.11 1.64 -0.04
C LEU A 135 6.19 1.38 1.46
N ASP A 136 6.81 2.27 2.22
CA ASP A 136 6.88 2.19 3.67
C ASP A 136 5.50 2.30 4.32
N ARG A 137 4.64 3.21 3.85
CA ARG A 137 3.25 3.33 4.35
C ARG A 137 2.47 2.04 4.10
N ALA A 138 2.55 1.49 2.89
CA ALA A 138 1.85 0.27 2.52
C ALA A 138 2.37 -0.93 3.34
N ALA A 139 3.69 -1.04 3.51
CA ALA A 139 4.32 -2.07 4.33
C ALA A 139 3.90 -1.95 5.81
N ALA A 140 3.85 -0.74 6.37
CA ALA A 140 3.41 -0.51 7.75
C ALA A 140 1.94 -0.89 7.97
N ILE A 141 1.05 -0.56 7.02
CA ILE A 141 -0.37 -0.96 7.07
C ILE A 141 -0.49 -2.49 7.02
N SER A 142 0.23 -3.13 6.09
CA SER A 142 0.25 -4.58 5.95
C SER A 142 0.77 -5.28 7.22
N ALA A 143 1.87 -4.78 7.79
CA ALA A 143 2.42 -5.30 9.03
C ALA A 143 1.43 -5.17 10.20
N ARG A 144 0.75 -4.03 10.36
CA ARG A 144 -0.29 -3.84 11.38
C ARG A 144 -1.46 -4.80 11.21
N SER A 145 -1.94 -4.98 9.98
CA SER A 145 -3.01 -5.93 9.66
C SER A 145 -2.60 -7.38 10.00
N ASN A 146 -1.38 -7.77 9.65
CA ASN A 146 -0.85 -9.09 9.97
C ASN A 146 -0.71 -9.32 11.49
N VAL A 147 -0.21 -8.33 12.23
CA VAL A 147 -0.14 -8.41 13.70
C VAL A 147 -1.54 -8.54 14.30
N GLY A 148 -2.52 -7.78 13.80
CA GLY A 148 -3.92 -7.90 14.22
C GLY A 148 -4.49 -9.30 13.95
N ARG A 149 -4.25 -9.84 12.74
CA ARG A 149 -4.70 -11.18 12.36
C ARG A 149 -4.05 -12.27 13.22
N ILE A 150 -2.74 -12.18 13.46
CA ILE A 150 -2.00 -13.12 14.33
C ILE A 150 -2.51 -13.03 15.77
N GLY A 151 -2.74 -11.82 16.29
CA GLY A 151 -3.28 -11.62 17.62
C GLY A 151 -4.69 -12.19 17.79
N VAL A 152 -5.57 -12.02 16.80
CA VAL A 152 -6.92 -12.63 16.81
C VAL A 152 -6.84 -14.14 16.68
N ALA A 153 -6.00 -14.67 15.79
CA ALA A 153 -5.81 -16.12 15.63
C ALA A 153 -5.25 -16.76 16.91
N ALA A 154 -4.28 -16.12 17.58
CA ALA A 154 -3.73 -16.58 18.85
C ALA A 154 -4.76 -16.53 19.99
N LYS A 155 -5.60 -15.49 20.04
CA LYS A 155 -6.72 -15.42 20.99
C LYS A 155 -7.75 -16.52 20.75
N LEU A 156 -8.08 -16.80 19.48
CA LEU A 156 -9.04 -17.85 19.12
C LEU A 156 -8.48 -19.27 19.31
N ALA A 157 -7.17 -19.47 19.14
CA ALA A 157 -6.53 -20.77 19.32
C ALA A 157 -6.57 -21.26 20.77
N ASN A 158 -6.48 -20.33 21.73
CA ASN A 158 -6.54 -20.63 23.16
C ASN A 158 -7.95 -20.44 23.76
N ASP A 159 -8.96 -20.12 22.94
CA ASP A 159 -10.31 -19.87 23.43
C ASP A 159 -11.02 -21.22 23.72
N PRO A 160 -11.35 -21.53 24.99
CA PRO A 160 -12.05 -22.75 25.34
C PRO A 160 -13.43 -22.88 24.66
N VAL A 161 -14.02 -21.77 24.22
CA VAL A 161 -15.28 -21.75 23.46
C VAL A 161 -15.12 -22.39 22.08
N GLN A 162 -13.98 -22.23 21.40
CA GLN A 162 -13.77 -22.82 20.07
C GLN A 162 -13.61 -24.34 20.14
N ALA A 163 -12.84 -24.82 21.11
CA ALA A 163 -12.71 -26.25 21.39
C ALA A 163 -14.08 -26.87 21.75
N ALA A 164 -14.83 -26.22 22.65
CA ALA A 164 -16.19 -26.64 23.01
C ALA A 164 -17.16 -26.62 21.81
N LYS A 165 -17.07 -25.62 20.93
CA LYS A 165 -17.90 -25.54 19.72
C LYS A 165 -17.60 -26.68 18.74
N ALA A 166 -16.34 -27.08 18.59
CA ALA A 166 -15.95 -28.19 17.73
C ALA A 166 -16.53 -29.52 18.24
N GLU A 167 -16.42 -29.78 19.55
CA GLU A 167 -17.01 -30.97 20.17
C GLU A 167 -18.55 -30.94 20.14
N ALA A 168 -19.16 -29.77 20.37
CA ALA A 168 -20.61 -29.61 20.21
C ALA A 168 -21.06 -29.88 18.77
N LYS A 169 -20.27 -29.52 17.75
CA LYS A 169 -20.58 -29.84 16.34
C LYS A 169 -20.55 -31.35 16.09
N LYS A 170 -19.65 -32.11 16.71
CA LYS A 170 -19.63 -33.59 16.62
C LYS A 170 -20.90 -34.19 17.22
N LEU A 171 -21.26 -33.79 18.45
CA LEU A 171 -22.49 -34.25 19.10
C LEU A 171 -23.74 -33.87 18.30
N TRP A 172 -23.72 -32.71 17.64
CA TRP A 172 -24.80 -32.29 16.74
C TRP A 172 -24.92 -33.19 15.51
N LEU A 173 -23.81 -33.65 14.93
CA LEU A 173 -23.81 -34.58 13.80
C LEU A 173 -24.35 -35.96 14.20
N GLU A 174 -23.96 -36.48 15.36
CA GLU A 174 -24.52 -37.73 15.92
C GLU A 174 -26.04 -37.60 16.15
N ARG A 175 -26.47 -36.46 16.71
CA ARG A 175 -27.90 -36.13 16.85
C ARG A 175 -28.59 -36.11 15.49
N TYR A 176 -27.99 -35.47 14.49
CA TYR A 176 -28.54 -35.35 13.15
C TYR A 176 -28.67 -36.72 12.45
N ALA A 177 -27.72 -37.62 12.69
CA ALA A 177 -27.76 -39.01 12.23
C ALA A 177 -28.81 -39.88 12.95
N GLY A 178 -29.46 -39.35 13.99
CA GLY A 178 -30.54 -40.03 14.73
C GLY A 178 -30.07 -40.82 15.96
N GLU A 179 -28.79 -40.73 16.34
CA GLU A 179 -28.21 -41.55 17.43
C GLU A 179 -28.61 -41.07 18.83
N HIS A 180 -29.13 -39.85 18.98
CA HIS A 180 -29.51 -39.26 20.26
C HIS A 180 -31.03 -38.96 20.34
N PRO A 181 -31.89 -39.94 20.66
CA PRO A 181 -33.34 -39.79 20.65
C PRO A 181 -33.90 -38.82 21.71
N LYS A 182 -33.08 -38.46 22.71
CA LYS A 182 -33.43 -37.52 23.80
C LYS A 182 -33.16 -36.05 23.45
N LEU A 183 -32.37 -35.78 22.41
CA LEU A 183 -32.00 -34.42 21.98
C LEU A 183 -32.76 -34.07 20.70
N ARG A 184 -34.09 -34.02 20.75
CA ARG A 184 -34.91 -33.83 19.53
C ARG A 184 -34.95 -32.36 19.11
N THR A 185 -35.11 -31.45 20.07
CA THR A 185 -35.22 -30.02 19.78
C THR A 185 -33.87 -29.31 19.92
N ASN A 186 -33.76 -28.12 19.31
CA ASN A 186 -32.53 -27.31 19.42
C ASN A 186 -32.33 -26.80 20.85
N GLU A 187 -33.41 -26.57 21.57
CA GLU A 187 -33.42 -26.13 22.96
C GLU A 187 -32.90 -27.24 23.89
N GLN A 188 -33.34 -28.48 23.69
CA GLN A 188 -32.84 -29.65 24.43
C GLN A 188 -31.35 -29.88 24.16
N PHE A 189 -30.94 -29.76 22.89
CA PHE A 189 -29.54 -29.85 22.51
C PHE A 189 -28.70 -28.73 23.15
N ALA A 190 -29.18 -27.50 23.13
CA ALA A 190 -28.49 -26.37 23.74
C ALA A 190 -28.31 -26.52 25.25
N ILE A 191 -29.33 -27.00 25.96
CA ILE A 191 -29.24 -27.30 27.40
C ILE A 191 -28.15 -28.36 27.68
N GLU A 192 -28.14 -29.44 26.91
CA GLU A 192 -27.15 -30.51 27.09
C GLU A 192 -25.72 -30.06 26.74
N VAL A 193 -25.56 -29.26 25.69
CA VAL A 193 -24.27 -28.67 25.30
C VAL A 193 -23.74 -27.72 26.39
N MET A 194 -24.59 -26.85 26.93
CA MET A 194 -24.19 -25.95 28.03
C MET A 194 -23.83 -26.74 29.31
N ARG A 195 -24.50 -27.87 29.56
CA ARG A 195 -24.20 -28.76 30.69
C ARG A 195 -22.85 -29.46 30.54
N ARG A 196 -22.53 -29.95 29.33
CA ARG A 196 -21.27 -30.68 29.04
C ARG A 196 -20.07 -29.76 28.90
N TRP A 197 -20.26 -28.56 28.36
CA TRP A 197 -19.19 -27.59 28.14
C TRP A 197 -19.55 -26.22 28.75
N PRO A 198 -19.23 -25.98 30.04
CA PRO A 198 -19.59 -24.76 30.77
C PRO A 198 -19.04 -23.45 30.19
N ALA A 199 -18.05 -23.54 29.28
CA ALA A 199 -17.56 -22.40 28.50
C ALA A 199 -18.66 -21.82 27.59
N LEU A 200 -19.64 -22.64 27.18
CA LEU A 200 -20.78 -22.23 26.38
C LEU A 200 -21.93 -21.83 27.29
N LYS A 201 -22.23 -20.52 27.36
CA LYS A 201 -23.22 -19.97 28.31
C LYS A 201 -24.56 -19.56 27.69
N SER A 202 -24.65 -19.48 26.36
CA SER A 202 -25.82 -18.92 25.68
C SER A 202 -26.54 -19.95 24.83
N SER A 203 -27.72 -20.37 25.30
CA SER A 203 -28.61 -21.28 24.56
C SER A 203 -28.99 -20.70 23.18
N LYS A 204 -29.27 -19.38 23.11
CA LYS A 204 -29.60 -18.69 21.86
C LYS A 204 -28.49 -18.82 20.80
N VAL A 205 -27.23 -18.68 21.21
CA VAL A 205 -26.08 -18.81 20.31
C VAL A 205 -25.97 -20.24 19.78
N ILE A 206 -26.14 -21.24 20.65
CA ILE A 206 -26.07 -22.66 20.27
C ILE A 206 -27.21 -23.05 19.32
N CYS A 207 -28.44 -22.56 19.57
CA CYS A 207 -29.56 -22.75 18.64
C CYS A 207 -29.30 -22.10 17.27
N GLY A 208 -28.64 -20.93 17.26
CA GLY A 208 -28.17 -20.27 16.04
C GLY A 208 -27.19 -21.14 15.25
N TRP A 209 -26.22 -21.76 15.93
CA TRP A 209 -25.28 -22.70 15.30
C TRP A 209 -26.00 -23.91 14.70
N CYS A 210 -26.97 -24.50 15.41
CA CYS A 210 -27.76 -25.62 14.89
C CYS A 210 -28.48 -25.24 13.58
N THR A 211 -28.98 -24.00 13.47
CA THR A 211 -29.63 -23.51 12.27
C THR A 211 -28.65 -23.36 11.11
N MET A 212 -27.45 -22.84 11.39
CA MET A 212 -26.38 -22.72 10.40
C MET A 212 -25.90 -24.09 9.92
N TRP A 213 -25.61 -25.02 10.83
CA TRP A 213 -25.13 -26.35 10.47
C TRP A 213 -26.16 -27.16 9.67
N ASN A 214 -27.46 -27.02 9.98
CA ASN A 214 -28.54 -27.57 9.15
C ASN A 214 -28.50 -27.04 7.72
N LYS A 215 -28.19 -25.74 7.52
CA LYS A 215 -28.04 -25.17 6.19
C LYS A 215 -26.80 -25.73 5.48
N GLU A 216 -25.66 -25.80 6.17
CA GLU A 216 -24.40 -26.36 5.63
C GLU A 216 -24.57 -27.79 5.11
N VAL A 217 -25.26 -28.66 5.86
CA VAL A 217 -25.49 -30.05 5.47
C VAL A 217 -26.47 -30.13 4.29
N LYS A 218 -27.53 -29.32 4.28
CA LYS A 218 -28.50 -29.26 3.16
C LYS A 218 -27.92 -28.65 1.88
N SER A 219 -26.92 -27.76 2.00
CA SER A 219 -26.28 -27.10 0.86
C SER A 219 -25.16 -27.91 0.21
N LYS A 220 -24.71 -29.01 0.81
CA LYS A 220 -23.76 -29.93 0.14
C LYS A 220 -24.54 -30.76 -0.88
N PRO A 221 -24.28 -30.63 -2.20
CA PRO A 221 -24.87 -31.54 -3.19
C PRO A 221 -24.34 -32.95 -2.93
N ALA A 222 -25.23 -33.95 -3.04
CA ALA A 222 -24.88 -35.36 -2.93
C ALA A 222 -23.76 -35.66 -3.94
N SER A 223 -22.59 -36.02 -3.40
CA SER A 223 -21.44 -36.51 -4.17
C SER A 223 -21.60 -38.01 -4.39
#